data_AF-A0AAW1N6F0-F1
#
_entry.id   AF-A0AAW1N6F0-F1
#
_cell.length_a   1.000
_cell.length_b   1.000
_cell.length_c   1.000
_cell.angle_alpha   90.00
_cell.angle_beta   90.00
_cell.angle_gamma   90.00
#
_symmetry.space_group_name_H-M   'P 1'
#
loop_
_entity.id
_entity.type
_entity.pdbx_description
1 polymer ?
#
loop_
_entity_poly.entity_id
_entity_poly.type
_entity_poly.pdbx_seq_one_letter_code
_entity_poly.pdbx_strand_id
1 'polypeptide(L)'
;MPPPQTRKLSDAERLRMEAEKAEQARVQAELDAKRAEEEERRRVEEERRQGREKERRETGEQQLRVEQLAHTLNLIRNMQEANWNTNYKEKIDAEWEQYLKCDGLPDPKNPAEMNTYLHLWDQALQDVSVDQVKHRTSEIIALLEALQDFIDDPFDAPDSLVSDWKWVRALCREHQQESIDMATYHLLRDIDSRLRRIDIPTADFAINEDNFNLSLWLYVQLATPMYNPRAPIKKRLEIEFPEMGLAVLFPLELDAKCMAIRTTYLKYDHLSDTCILYNGPVIPADIDKDLGEATAHDWAKKLWYKWKHRPPPAKKMVEDADGNMIEIEEPEPEILPGELPPAIPWQKLEPTASTHVLDNENELYEKIRRKLCIDVPDRIVNLRKYLIIGGIYCIDLFYQPPQPHDQVAFEIRITSLQIPKRLYEVPFYIGYNPPSADGEAKKPPEELEEQIKEQEVELDKLMLVTLTLPDHVMFLDLPTVCHWNKKRRVWMTEDVHDVKHIEEKN
;
A
#
# COMPACT_ATOMS: atom_id res chain seq x y z
N MET A 1 59.55 -69.45 -49.71
CA MET A 1 58.51 -70.19 -48.97
C MET A 1 57.19 -69.42 -49.13
N PRO A 2 56.15 -70.06 -49.71
CA PRO A 2 54.89 -69.41 -50.04
C PRO A 2 54.00 -69.23 -48.79
N PRO A 3 53.01 -68.31 -48.82
CA PRO A 3 52.16 -68.01 -47.67
C PRO A 3 51.15 -69.15 -47.38
N PRO A 4 50.71 -69.34 -46.12
CA PRO A 4 49.73 -70.37 -45.81
C PRO A 4 48.36 -69.98 -46.39
N GLN A 5 47.84 -70.86 -47.23
CA GLN A 5 46.52 -70.75 -47.85
C GLN A 5 45.44 -70.90 -46.78
N THR A 6 44.63 -69.86 -46.61
CA THR A 6 43.37 -69.96 -45.87
C THR A 6 42.44 -70.91 -46.63
N ARG A 7 42.09 -72.04 -45.99
CA ARG A 7 41.05 -72.95 -46.52
C ARG A 7 39.75 -72.14 -46.66
N LYS A 8 39.31 -71.94 -47.90
CA LYS A 8 37.98 -71.40 -48.21
C LYS A 8 36.94 -72.42 -47.70
N LEU A 9 36.20 -72.05 -46.66
CA LEU A 9 34.99 -72.78 -46.26
C LEU A 9 34.02 -72.83 -47.45
N SER A 10 33.37 -73.98 -47.67
CA SER A 10 32.32 -74.14 -48.67
C SER A 10 31.19 -73.13 -48.43
N ASP A 11 30.64 -72.52 -49.49
CA ASP A 11 29.50 -71.58 -49.36
C ASP A 11 28.31 -72.22 -48.62
N ALA A 12 28.13 -73.54 -48.74
CA ALA A 12 27.11 -74.29 -48.00
C ALA A 12 27.41 -74.43 -46.48
N GLU A 13 28.68 -74.49 -46.08
CA GLU A 13 29.08 -74.51 -44.66
C GLU A 13 29.03 -73.11 -44.03
N ARG A 14 29.35 -72.06 -44.80
CA ARG A 14 29.15 -70.67 -44.37
C ARG A 14 27.68 -70.36 -44.19
N LEU A 15 26.81 -70.78 -45.12
CA LEU A 15 25.36 -70.62 -45.00
C LEU A 15 24.77 -71.39 -43.82
N ARG A 16 25.28 -72.60 -43.51
CA ARG A 16 24.88 -73.38 -42.32
C ARG A 16 25.34 -72.74 -41.02
N MET A 17 26.59 -72.28 -40.93
CA MET A 17 27.12 -71.58 -39.75
C MET A 17 26.44 -70.21 -39.55
N GLU A 18 26.05 -69.55 -40.64
CA GLU A 18 25.31 -68.27 -40.60
C GLU A 18 23.84 -68.50 -40.24
N ALA A 19 23.21 -69.58 -40.71
CA ALA A 19 21.88 -70.01 -40.29
C ALA A 19 21.85 -70.48 -38.81
N GLU A 20 22.85 -71.23 -38.37
CA GLU A 20 22.99 -71.67 -36.97
C GLU A 20 23.30 -70.49 -36.04
N LYS A 21 24.14 -69.53 -36.47
CA LYS A 21 24.34 -68.26 -35.75
C LYS A 21 23.10 -67.38 -35.75
N ALA A 22 22.31 -67.35 -36.82
CA ALA A 22 21.05 -66.61 -36.87
C ALA A 22 19.97 -67.26 -35.99
N GLU A 23 19.93 -68.59 -35.93
CA GLU A 23 19.04 -69.34 -35.03
C GLU A 23 19.46 -69.17 -33.57
N GLN A 24 20.75 -69.27 -33.26
CA GLN A 24 21.30 -68.94 -31.94
C GLN A 24 21.05 -67.48 -31.56
N ALA A 25 21.19 -66.53 -32.48
CA ALA A 25 20.86 -65.12 -32.25
C ALA A 25 19.36 -64.89 -32.03
N ARG A 26 18.49 -65.64 -32.72
CA ARG A 26 17.04 -65.56 -32.53
C ARG A 26 16.60 -66.15 -31.19
N VAL A 27 17.18 -67.28 -30.79
CA VAL A 27 16.96 -67.89 -29.46
C VAL A 27 17.52 -66.99 -28.35
N GLN A 28 18.69 -66.37 -28.56
CA GLN A 28 19.27 -65.41 -27.63
C GLN A 28 18.40 -64.14 -27.51
N ALA A 29 17.89 -63.60 -28.62
CA ALA A 29 16.98 -62.47 -28.62
C ALA A 29 15.62 -62.79 -27.96
N GLU A 30 15.10 -64.02 -28.11
CA GLU A 30 13.88 -64.46 -27.42
C GLU A 30 14.10 -64.63 -25.90
N LEU A 31 15.27 -65.16 -25.50
CA LEU A 31 15.68 -65.27 -24.10
C LEU A 31 15.93 -63.90 -23.46
N ASP A 32 16.56 -62.98 -24.19
CA ASP A 32 16.82 -61.62 -23.73
C ASP A 32 15.51 -60.79 -23.70
N ALA A 33 14.56 -61.03 -24.62
CA ALA A 33 13.22 -60.45 -24.57
C ALA A 33 12.40 -60.97 -23.37
N LYS A 34 12.45 -62.28 -23.07
CA LYS A 34 11.83 -62.84 -21.86
C LYS A 34 12.47 -62.31 -20.58
N ARG A 35 13.80 -62.17 -20.54
CA ARG A 35 14.51 -61.56 -19.41
C ARG A 35 14.14 -60.08 -19.24
N ALA A 36 14.03 -59.32 -20.33
CA ALA A 36 13.59 -57.94 -20.30
C ALA A 36 12.14 -57.80 -19.80
N GLU A 37 11.23 -58.69 -20.23
CA GLU A 37 9.85 -58.74 -19.75
C GLU A 37 9.77 -59.10 -18.25
N GLU A 38 10.58 -60.05 -17.79
CA GLU A 38 10.69 -60.39 -16.36
C GLU A 38 11.27 -59.24 -15.52
N GLU A 39 12.30 -58.55 -16.03
CA GLU A 39 12.88 -57.36 -15.39
C GLU A 39 11.90 -56.20 -15.34
N GLU A 40 11.13 -55.95 -16.40
CA GLU A 40 10.08 -54.93 -16.44
C GLU A 40 8.95 -55.26 -15.46
N ARG A 41 8.49 -56.52 -15.42
CA ARG A 41 7.51 -56.99 -14.43
C ARG A 41 8.01 -56.78 -13.00
N ARG A 42 9.29 -57.08 -12.73
CA ARG A 42 9.91 -56.84 -11.41
C ARG A 42 9.98 -55.35 -11.07
N ARG A 43 10.36 -54.50 -12.02
CA ARG A 43 10.38 -53.03 -11.82
C ARG A 43 8.99 -52.49 -11.50
N VAL A 44 7.97 -52.89 -12.26
CA VAL A 44 6.59 -52.49 -12.05
C VAL A 44 6.06 -52.97 -10.70
N GLU A 45 6.42 -54.19 -10.27
CA GLU A 45 6.02 -54.71 -8.96
C GLU A 45 6.74 -54.02 -7.80
N GLU A 46 8.03 -53.72 -7.93
CA GLU A 46 8.79 -52.93 -6.96
C GLU A 46 8.25 -51.50 -6.86
N GLU A 47 7.94 -50.86 -7.98
CA GLU A 47 7.29 -49.54 -8.03
C GLU A 47 5.91 -49.57 -7.36
N ARG A 48 5.09 -50.58 -7.65
CA ARG A 48 3.79 -50.79 -6.99
C ARG A 48 3.91 -51.03 -5.49
N ARG A 49 4.97 -51.69 -5.04
CA ARG A 49 5.25 -51.90 -3.62
C ARG A 49 5.64 -50.58 -2.95
N GLN A 50 6.57 -49.83 -3.54
CA GLN A 50 7.02 -48.54 -3.03
C GLN A 50 5.87 -47.52 -3.00
N GLY A 51 5.02 -47.49 -4.03
CA GLY A 51 3.87 -46.59 -4.12
C GLY A 51 2.82 -46.86 -3.03
N ARG A 52 2.49 -48.13 -2.77
CA ARG A 52 1.59 -48.51 -1.66
C ARG A 52 2.17 -48.15 -0.29
N GLU A 53 3.46 -48.35 -0.10
CA GLU A 53 4.13 -47.96 1.15
C GLU A 53 4.08 -46.44 1.34
N LYS A 54 4.32 -45.67 0.28
CA LYS A 54 4.22 -44.20 0.29
C LYS A 54 2.82 -43.71 0.62
N GLU A 55 1.77 -44.30 0.05
CA GLU A 55 0.38 -43.93 0.38
C GLU A 55 0.00 -44.28 1.83
N ARG A 56 0.45 -45.44 2.32
CA ARG A 56 0.24 -45.83 3.70
C ARG A 56 0.92 -44.83 4.65
N ARG A 57 2.13 -44.41 4.31
CA ARG A 57 2.87 -43.39 5.06
C ARG A 57 2.18 -42.04 5.01
N GLU A 58 1.78 -41.56 3.83
CA GLU A 58 1.07 -40.28 3.66
C GLU A 58 -0.26 -40.26 4.43
N THR A 59 -1.01 -41.36 4.43
CA THR A 59 -2.26 -41.48 5.20
C THR A 59 -1.99 -41.44 6.71
N GLY A 60 -0.95 -42.14 7.19
CA GLY A 60 -0.56 -42.10 8.60
C GLY A 60 -0.04 -40.74 9.04
N GLU A 61 0.77 -40.08 8.20
CA GLU A 61 1.23 -38.70 8.40
C GLU A 61 0.05 -37.72 8.45
N GLN A 62 -0.95 -37.90 7.59
CA GLN A 62 -2.15 -37.06 7.61
C GLN A 62 -2.97 -37.26 8.88
N GLN A 63 -3.15 -38.49 9.36
CA GLN A 63 -3.84 -38.76 10.63
C GLN A 63 -3.13 -38.07 11.79
N LEU A 64 -1.81 -38.24 11.87
CA LEU A 64 -0.99 -37.56 12.88
C LEU A 64 -1.09 -36.04 12.75
N ARG A 65 -1.08 -35.50 11.53
CA ARG A 65 -1.23 -34.06 11.26
C ARG A 65 -2.58 -33.54 11.75
N VAL A 66 -3.68 -34.27 11.55
CA VAL A 66 -5.01 -33.88 12.03
C VAL A 66 -5.04 -33.83 13.55
N GLU A 67 -4.47 -34.83 14.24
CA GLU A 67 -4.37 -34.84 15.71
C GLU A 67 -3.52 -33.69 16.25
N GLN A 68 -2.35 -33.46 15.63
CA GLN A 68 -1.45 -32.36 15.98
C GLN A 68 -2.12 -31.00 15.77
N LEU A 69 -2.77 -30.80 14.61
CA LEU A 69 -3.48 -29.56 14.30
C LEU A 69 -4.65 -29.32 15.25
N ALA A 70 -5.42 -30.35 15.60
CA ALA A 70 -6.49 -30.22 16.58
C ALA A 70 -5.96 -29.73 17.94
N HIS A 71 -4.80 -30.25 18.37
CA HIS A 71 -4.16 -29.77 19.60
C HIS A 71 -3.68 -28.32 19.49
N THR A 72 -3.00 -27.96 18.39
CA THR A 72 -2.51 -26.58 18.20
C THR A 72 -3.65 -25.58 18.05
N LEU A 73 -4.74 -25.92 17.36
CA LEU A 73 -5.91 -25.07 17.21
C LEU A 73 -6.61 -24.86 18.56
N ASN A 74 -6.69 -25.90 19.39
CA ASN A 74 -7.23 -25.74 20.74
C ASN A 74 -6.34 -24.86 21.62
N LEU A 75 -5.01 -24.97 21.48
CA LEU A 75 -4.08 -24.07 22.17
C LEU A 75 -4.25 -22.62 21.71
N ILE A 76 -4.33 -22.37 20.39
CA ILE A 76 -4.59 -21.05 19.82
C ILE A 76 -5.90 -20.49 20.34
N ARG A 77 -6.98 -21.28 20.35
CA ARG A 77 -8.26 -20.87 20.91
C ARG A 77 -8.16 -20.49 22.38
N ASN A 78 -7.48 -21.30 23.20
CA ASN A 78 -7.28 -20.98 24.62
C ASN A 78 -6.46 -19.68 24.80
N MET A 79 -5.47 -19.44 23.94
CA MET A 79 -4.71 -18.19 23.92
C MET A 79 -5.57 -17.01 23.49
N GLN A 80 -6.42 -17.16 22.48
CA GLN A 80 -7.38 -16.14 22.03
C GLN A 80 -8.38 -15.81 23.13
N GLU A 81 -8.94 -16.80 23.81
CA GLU A 81 -9.84 -16.61 24.96
C GLU A 81 -9.14 -15.91 26.13
N ALA A 82 -7.89 -16.30 26.44
CA ALA A 82 -7.10 -15.63 27.47
C ALA A 82 -6.80 -14.17 27.09
N ASN A 83 -6.41 -13.92 25.84
CA ASN A 83 -6.15 -12.58 25.32
C ASN A 83 -7.42 -11.72 25.35
N TRP A 84 -8.56 -12.28 24.91
CA TRP A 84 -9.86 -11.62 24.99
C TRP A 84 -10.20 -11.19 26.42
N ASN A 85 -10.00 -12.08 27.40
CA ASN A 85 -10.25 -11.78 28.81
C ASN A 85 -9.30 -10.73 29.38
N THR A 86 -8.05 -10.67 28.91
CA THR A 86 -7.09 -9.63 29.29
C THR A 86 -7.49 -8.29 28.70
N ASN A 87 -7.70 -8.23 27.38
CA ASN A 87 -8.14 -7.00 26.68
C ASN A 87 -9.46 -6.46 27.25
N TYR A 88 -10.40 -7.35 27.60
CA TYR A 88 -11.66 -6.95 28.24
C TYR A 88 -11.43 -6.28 29.60
N LYS A 89 -10.48 -6.76 30.41
CA LYS A 89 -10.12 -6.13 31.69
C LYS A 89 -9.41 -4.79 31.47
N GLU A 90 -8.43 -4.76 30.57
CA GLU A 90 -7.72 -3.52 30.21
C GLU A 90 -8.68 -2.46 29.69
N LYS A 91 -9.69 -2.85 28.90
CA LYS A 91 -10.75 -1.96 28.44
C LYS A 91 -11.57 -1.38 29.59
N ILE A 92 -11.97 -2.22 30.56
CA ILE A 92 -12.70 -1.75 31.75
C ILE A 92 -11.84 -0.78 32.54
N ASP A 93 -10.57 -1.11 32.77
CA ASP A 93 -9.64 -0.27 33.52
C ASP A 93 -9.42 1.08 32.80
N ALA A 94 -9.25 1.07 31.47
CA ALA A 94 -9.14 2.28 30.65
C ALA A 94 -10.43 3.13 30.68
N GLU A 95 -11.62 2.51 30.69
CA GLU A 95 -12.89 3.23 30.86
C GLU A 95 -12.99 3.91 32.23
N TRP A 96 -12.50 3.24 33.27
CA TRP A 96 -12.39 3.85 34.61
C TRP A 96 -11.39 5.00 34.64
N GLU A 97 -10.23 4.85 34.01
CA GLU A 97 -9.24 5.92 33.91
C GLU A 97 -9.78 7.13 33.17
N GLN A 98 -10.46 6.92 32.04
CA GLN A 98 -11.09 8.00 31.27
C GLN A 98 -12.17 8.72 32.09
N TYR A 99 -13.01 7.97 32.81
CA TYR A 99 -14.02 8.55 33.70
C TYR A 99 -13.40 9.42 34.82
N LEU A 100 -12.21 9.06 35.30
CA LEU A 100 -11.50 9.82 36.35
C LEU A 100 -10.70 11.01 35.81
N LYS A 101 -10.30 10.99 34.54
CA LYS A 101 -9.38 11.96 33.93
C LYS A 101 -9.88 13.40 33.98
N CYS A 102 -11.20 13.62 33.88
CA CYS A 102 -11.86 14.92 33.98
C CYS A 102 -11.15 16.06 33.19
N ASP A 103 -10.61 15.76 32.01
CA ASP A 103 -9.85 16.71 31.19
C ASP A 103 -10.74 17.66 30.36
N GLY A 104 -12.06 17.39 30.33
CA GLY A 104 -13.03 18.19 29.58
C GLY A 104 -13.04 17.88 28.07
N LEU A 105 -12.28 16.87 27.63
CA LEU A 105 -12.33 16.36 26.26
C LEU A 105 -13.46 15.33 26.12
N PRO A 106 -14.08 15.23 24.93
CA PRO A 106 -15.13 14.25 24.70
C PRO A 106 -14.55 12.83 24.68
N ASP A 107 -15.30 11.84 25.15
CA ASP A 107 -14.93 10.44 24.92
C ASP A 107 -15.18 10.07 23.45
N PRO A 108 -14.15 9.66 22.68
CA PRO A 108 -14.33 9.24 21.29
C PRO A 108 -15.26 8.04 21.11
N LYS A 109 -15.45 7.22 22.15
CA LYS A 109 -16.41 6.09 22.14
C LYS A 109 -17.86 6.56 22.19
N ASN A 110 -18.13 7.78 22.66
CA ASN A 110 -19.48 8.32 22.82
C ASN A 110 -19.83 9.30 21.69
N PRO A 111 -20.63 8.90 20.69
CA PRO A 111 -20.99 9.79 19.58
C PRO A 111 -21.73 11.05 20.01
N ALA A 112 -22.48 11.03 21.12
CA ALA A 112 -23.22 12.20 21.59
C ALA A 112 -22.28 13.28 22.14
N GLU A 113 -21.25 12.89 22.87
CA GLU A 113 -20.20 13.81 23.36
C GLU A 113 -19.40 14.37 22.19
N MET A 114 -18.99 13.52 21.26
CA MET A 114 -18.29 13.94 20.05
C MET A 114 -19.10 14.94 19.22
N ASN A 115 -20.38 14.67 18.97
CA ASN A 115 -21.26 15.57 18.24
C ASN A 115 -21.42 16.92 18.95
N THR A 116 -21.56 16.91 20.28
CA THR A 116 -21.67 18.13 21.08
C THR A 116 -20.38 18.94 20.98
N TYR A 117 -19.23 18.28 21.13
CA TYR A 117 -17.91 18.91 21.03
C TYR A 117 -17.69 19.54 19.66
N LEU A 118 -17.95 18.81 18.58
CA LEU A 118 -17.79 19.29 17.21
C LEU A 118 -18.72 20.48 16.91
N HIS A 119 -19.98 20.44 17.35
CA HIS A 119 -20.90 21.55 17.19
C HIS A 119 -20.48 22.80 17.97
N LEU A 120 -19.99 22.65 19.21
CA LEU A 120 -19.45 23.76 19.99
C LEU A 120 -18.18 24.33 19.36
N TRP A 121 -17.34 23.46 18.77
CA TRP A 121 -16.17 23.89 18.02
C TRP A 121 -16.58 24.72 16.81
N ASP A 122 -17.53 24.26 15.99
CA ASP A 122 -18.02 24.98 14.82
C ASP A 122 -18.53 26.39 15.17
N GLN A 123 -19.27 26.53 16.27
CA GLN A 123 -19.69 27.84 16.77
C GLN A 123 -18.49 28.72 17.16
N ALA A 124 -17.50 28.13 17.83
CA ALA A 124 -16.32 28.84 18.25
C ALA A 124 -15.38 29.20 17.09
N LEU A 125 -15.42 28.49 15.95
CA LEU A 125 -14.56 28.73 14.78
C LEU A 125 -14.63 30.20 14.33
N GLN A 126 -15.80 30.83 14.39
CA GLN A 126 -16.03 32.18 13.86
C GLN A 126 -15.13 33.26 14.45
N ASP A 127 -14.66 33.08 15.69
CA ASP A 127 -13.89 34.07 16.46
C ASP A 127 -12.59 33.47 17.04
N VAL A 128 -12.06 32.43 16.40
CA VAL A 128 -10.83 31.75 16.82
C VAL A 128 -9.62 32.68 16.82
N SER A 129 -8.89 32.71 17.93
CA SER A 129 -7.56 33.32 18.02
C SER A 129 -6.47 32.29 17.77
N VAL A 130 -5.29 32.78 17.40
CA VAL A 130 -4.08 31.96 17.25
C VAL A 130 -3.80 31.12 18.51
N ASP A 131 -3.86 31.72 19.69
CA ASP A 131 -3.56 31.01 20.94
C ASP A 131 -4.57 29.89 21.23
N GLN A 132 -5.83 30.09 20.86
CA GLN A 132 -6.84 29.03 20.94
C GLN A 132 -6.54 27.89 19.97
N VAL A 133 -6.05 28.18 18.75
CA VAL A 133 -5.61 27.13 17.82
C VAL A 133 -4.49 26.31 18.44
N LYS A 134 -3.49 26.95 19.07
CA LYS A 134 -2.36 26.24 19.69
C LYS A 134 -2.83 25.21 20.71
N HIS A 135 -3.64 25.64 21.68
CA HIS A 135 -4.16 24.76 22.72
C HIS A 135 -5.03 23.64 22.14
N ARG A 136 -5.98 23.98 21.25
CA ARG A 136 -6.86 22.98 20.62
C ARG A 136 -6.11 21.98 19.76
N THR A 137 -5.04 22.39 19.08
CA THR A 137 -4.27 21.47 18.22
C THR A 137 -3.71 20.31 19.05
N SER A 138 -3.18 20.59 20.24
CA SER A 138 -2.67 19.55 21.13
C SER A 138 -3.77 18.62 21.64
N GLU A 139 -4.93 19.17 22.01
CA GLU A 139 -6.11 18.40 22.43
C GLU A 139 -6.63 17.49 21.31
N ILE A 140 -6.72 18.02 20.09
CA ILE A 140 -7.22 17.29 18.92
C ILE A 140 -6.25 16.20 18.48
N ILE A 141 -4.94 16.41 18.58
CA ILE A 141 -3.97 15.35 18.27
C ILE A 141 -4.14 14.19 19.24
N ALA A 142 -4.26 14.44 20.55
CA ALA A 142 -4.52 13.39 21.52
C ALA A 142 -5.84 12.65 21.27
N LEU A 143 -6.89 13.39 20.85
CA LEU A 143 -8.17 12.80 20.47
C LEU A 143 -8.07 11.95 19.20
N LEU A 144 -7.30 12.39 18.21
CA LEU A 144 -7.06 11.67 16.96
C LEU A 144 -6.22 10.41 17.19
N GLU A 145 -5.25 10.44 18.10
CA GLU A 145 -4.50 9.25 18.53
C GLU A 145 -5.42 8.24 19.20
N ALA A 146 -6.28 8.66 20.14
CA ALA A 146 -7.26 7.77 20.75
C ALA A 146 -8.26 7.18 19.73
N LEU A 147 -8.72 7.98 18.77
CA LEU A 147 -9.55 7.50 17.66
C LEU A 147 -8.80 6.51 16.76
N GLN A 148 -7.50 6.71 16.56
CA GLN A 148 -6.67 5.82 15.75
C GLN A 148 -6.53 4.45 16.43
N ASP A 149 -6.28 4.42 17.74
CA ASP A 149 -6.20 3.17 18.51
C ASP A 149 -7.50 2.36 18.41
N PHE A 150 -8.66 3.01 18.48
CA PHE A 150 -9.96 2.33 18.31
C PHE A 150 -10.22 1.84 16.88
N ILE A 151 -9.65 2.51 15.87
CA ILE A 151 -9.78 2.10 14.47
C ILE A 151 -8.86 0.92 14.14
N ASP A 152 -7.66 0.88 14.73
CA ASP A 152 -6.66 -0.15 14.49
C ASP A 152 -6.95 -1.44 15.27
N ASP A 153 -7.45 -1.34 16.51
CA ASP A 153 -7.94 -2.47 17.31
C ASP A 153 -9.40 -2.25 17.77
N PRO A 154 -10.39 -2.50 16.89
CA PRO A 154 -11.81 -2.36 17.21
C PRO A 154 -12.30 -3.51 18.10
N PHE A 155 -11.90 -3.52 19.38
CA PHE A 155 -12.30 -4.56 20.33
C PHE A 155 -13.81 -4.59 20.58
N ASP A 156 -14.47 -5.65 20.09
CA ASP A 156 -15.92 -5.90 20.21
C ASP A 156 -16.80 -4.80 19.56
N ALA A 157 -16.24 -4.03 18.62
CA ALA A 157 -16.94 -2.96 17.93
C ALA A 157 -17.51 -3.44 16.58
N PRO A 158 -18.78 -3.12 16.26
CA PRO A 158 -19.34 -3.44 14.95
C PRO A 158 -18.71 -2.57 13.85
N ASP A 159 -18.65 -3.09 12.63
CA ASP A 159 -18.10 -2.37 11.47
C ASP A 159 -18.72 -0.98 11.23
N SER A 160 -20.00 -0.82 11.58
CA SER A 160 -20.69 0.47 11.51
C SER A 160 -20.06 1.51 12.43
N LEU A 161 -19.70 1.12 13.66
CA LEU A 161 -19.09 2.01 14.64
C LEU A 161 -17.67 2.39 14.21
N VAL A 162 -16.92 1.46 13.63
CA VAL A 162 -15.60 1.73 13.06
C VAL A 162 -15.69 2.72 11.90
N SER A 163 -16.74 2.61 11.08
CA SER A 163 -17.03 3.60 10.03
C SER A 163 -17.35 4.98 10.62
N ASP A 164 -18.12 5.03 11.69
CA ASP A 164 -18.45 6.28 12.38
C ASP A 164 -17.20 6.93 12.99
N TRP A 165 -16.30 6.17 13.61
CA TRP A 165 -15.01 6.68 14.11
C TRP A 165 -14.14 7.25 12.99
N LYS A 166 -14.06 6.57 11.85
CA LYS A 166 -13.36 7.09 10.65
C LYS A 166 -13.97 8.40 10.15
N TRP A 167 -15.29 8.52 10.22
CA TRP A 167 -16.00 9.75 9.85
C TRP A 167 -15.72 10.89 10.82
N VAL A 168 -15.83 10.65 12.13
CA VAL A 168 -15.51 11.64 13.19
C VAL A 168 -14.04 12.09 13.07
N ARG A 169 -13.12 11.16 12.85
CA ARG A 169 -11.70 11.45 12.62
C ARG A 169 -11.49 12.40 11.44
N ALA A 170 -12.18 12.16 10.32
CA ALA A 170 -12.11 13.05 9.15
C ALA A 170 -12.65 14.46 9.48
N LEU A 171 -13.74 14.54 10.24
CA LEU A 171 -14.37 15.81 10.62
C LEU A 171 -13.49 16.62 11.59
N CYS A 172 -12.86 15.98 12.58
CA CYS A 172 -11.87 16.61 13.46
C CYS A 172 -10.72 17.23 12.67
N ARG A 173 -10.24 16.54 11.63
CA ARG A 173 -9.16 17.05 10.77
C ARG A 173 -9.60 18.23 9.92
N GLU A 174 -10.82 18.20 9.39
CA GLU A 174 -11.40 19.31 8.64
C GLU A 174 -11.55 20.56 9.51
N HIS A 175 -12.14 20.43 10.70
CA HIS A 175 -12.25 21.54 11.64
C HIS A 175 -10.91 22.05 12.14
N GLN A 176 -9.91 21.17 12.31
CA GLN A 176 -8.55 21.59 12.65
C GLN A 176 -7.94 22.45 11.55
N GLN A 177 -8.07 22.05 10.29
CA GLN A 177 -7.60 22.83 9.15
C GLN A 177 -8.35 24.17 9.05
N GLU A 178 -9.67 24.16 9.20
CA GLU A 178 -10.50 25.36 9.17
C GLU A 178 -10.15 26.33 10.32
N SER A 179 -9.82 25.79 11.51
CA SER A 179 -9.35 26.57 12.65
C SER A 179 -8.05 27.34 12.34
N ILE A 180 -7.08 26.67 11.69
CA ILE A 180 -5.83 27.29 11.24
C ILE A 180 -6.11 28.35 10.15
N ASP A 181 -6.99 28.03 9.19
CA ASP A 181 -7.37 28.94 8.10
C ASP A 181 -8.11 30.19 8.63
N MET A 182 -8.99 30.02 9.61
CA MET A 182 -9.75 31.12 10.22
C MET A 182 -8.86 32.01 11.10
N ALA A 183 -7.95 31.41 11.89
CA ALA A 183 -6.96 32.17 12.63
C ALA A 183 -6.07 32.98 11.68
N THR A 184 -5.66 32.38 10.56
CA THR A 184 -4.91 33.06 9.50
C THR A 184 -5.74 34.21 8.89
N TYR A 185 -7.02 34.00 8.61
CA TYR A 185 -7.92 35.05 8.11
C TYR A 185 -8.00 36.23 9.08
N HIS A 186 -8.13 35.97 10.38
CA HIS A 186 -8.20 37.02 11.40
C HIS A 186 -6.86 37.77 11.56
N LEU A 187 -5.72 37.09 11.38
CA LEU A 187 -4.40 37.74 11.31
C LEU A 187 -4.31 38.68 10.09
N LEU A 188 -4.66 38.17 8.91
CA LEU A 188 -4.60 38.93 7.66
C LEU A 188 -5.61 40.07 7.57
N ARG A 189 -6.66 40.06 8.40
CA ARG A 189 -7.67 41.12 8.43
C ARG A 189 -7.20 42.40 9.12
N ASP A 190 -6.28 42.32 10.06
CA ASP A 190 -5.73 43.48 10.76
C ASP A 190 -4.21 43.40 10.82
N ILE A 191 -3.60 43.60 9.65
CA ILE A 191 -2.15 43.47 9.44
C ILE A 191 -1.38 44.42 10.36
N ASP A 192 -1.85 45.67 10.52
CA ASP A 192 -1.14 46.69 11.28
C ASP A 192 -1.04 46.39 12.79
N SER A 193 -2.03 45.71 13.36
CA SER A 193 -2.01 45.38 14.79
C SER A 193 -1.49 43.98 15.11
N ARG A 194 -1.58 43.04 14.16
CA ARG A 194 -1.30 41.61 14.40
C ARG A 194 -0.02 41.09 13.77
N LEU A 195 0.50 41.76 12.74
CA LEU A 195 1.76 41.38 12.09
C LEU A 195 2.88 42.35 12.48
N ARG A 196 4.11 41.86 12.40
CA ARG A 196 5.32 42.68 12.59
C ARG A 196 5.71 43.27 11.24
N ARG A 197 5.91 44.59 11.16
CA ARG A 197 6.47 45.22 9.96
C ARG A 197 7.98 45.04 9.91
N ILE A 198 8.49 44.39 8.87
CA ILE A 198 9.93 44.28 8.60
C ILE A 198 10.42 45.60 7.99
N ASP A 199 9.71 46.09 6.98
CA ASP A 199 9.95 47.38 6.34
C ASP A 199 8.62 48.10 6.01
N ILE A 200 8.68 49.15 5.20
CA ILE A 200 7.48 49.90 4.80
C ILE A 200 6.50 49.00 4.00
N PRO A 201 6.94 48.29 2.94
CA PRO A 201 6.05 47.45 2.15
C PRO A 201 5.79 46.03 2.69
N THR A 202 6.58 45.48 3.61
CA THR A 202 6.52 44.06 3.99
C THR A 202 6.23 43.86 5.48
N ALA A 203 5.49 42.80 5.76
CA ALA A 203 5.16 42.37 7.11
C ALA A 203 5.26 40.85 7.24
N ASP A 204 5.60 40.40 8.43
CA ASP A 204 5.73 38.99 8.77
C ASP A 204 5.06 38.64 10.10
N PHE A 205 4.88 37.35 10.29
CA PHE A 205 4.41 36.76 11.53
C PHE A 205 4.86 35.31 11.60
N ALA A 206 5.29 34.85 12.76
CA ALA A 206 5.78 33.49 12.95
C ALA A 206 5.32 32.94 14.31
N ILE A 207 5.02 31.64 14.31
CA ILE A 207 4.68 30.82 15.46
C ILE A 207 5.52 29.56 15.36
N ASN A 208 6.15 29.21 16.48
CA ASN A 208 6.85 27.95 16.65
C ASN A 208 6.22 27.21 17.83
N GLU A 209 5.64 26.05 17.56
CA GLU A 209 5.00 25.21 18.58
C GLU A 209 5.42 23.75 18.41
N ASP A 210 5.10 22.92 19.40
CA ASP A 210 5.51 21.52 19.39
C ASP A 210 4.82 20.73 18.28
N ASN A 211 3.57 21.05 17.93
CA ASN A 211 2.79 20.28 16.96
C ASN A 211 2.81 20.85 15.53
N PHE A 212 2.90 22.18 15.39
CA PHE A 212 2.97 22.84 14.10
C PHE A 212 3.69 24.18 14.20
N ASN A 213 4.34 24.59 13.10
CA ASN A 213 4.88 25.93 12.95
C ASN A 213 4.10 26.65 11.85
N LEU A 214 3.83 27.93 12.05
CA LEU A 214 3.09 28.76 11.10
C LEU A 214 3.86 30.05 10.89
N SER A 215 4.23 30.34 9.65
CA SER A 215 4.80 31.63 9.25
C SER A 215 3.99 32.26 8.13
N LEU A 216 3.80 33.57 8.22
CA LEU A 216 3.12 34.41 7.23
C LEU A 216 4.08 35.49 6.77
N TRP A 217 4.07 35.74 5.47
CA TRP A 217 4.80 36.84 4.86
C TRP A 217 3.92 37.52 3.82
N LEU A 218 3.89 38.85 3.80
CA LEU A 218 3.07 39.59 2.83
C LEU A 218 3.60 40.98 2.50
N TYR A 219 3.12 41.52 1.37
CA TYR A 219 3.23 42.94 1.06
C TYR A 219 2.03 43.72 1.57
N VAL A 220 2.23 44.66 2.50
CA VAL A 220 1.18 45.53 2.99
C VAL A 220 0.62 46.37 1.83
N GLN A 221 -0.70 46.48 1.75
CA GLN A 221 -1.36 47.28 0.72
C GLN A 221 -1.02 48.77 0.89
N LEU A 222 -0.16 49.28 0.01
CA LEU A 222 0.22 50.69 -0.06
C LEU A 222 -0.38 51.36 -1.30
N ALA A 223 -0.49 52.69 -1.27
CA ALA A 223 -0.87 53.46 -2.44
C ALA A 223 0.11 53.18 -3.59
N THR A 224 -0.41 52.76 -4.75
CA THR A 224 0.43 52.38 -5.87
C THR A 224 1.09 53.63 -6.47
N PRO A 225 2.43 53.73 -6.49
CA PRO A 225 3.10 54.85 -7.12
C PRO A 225 2.84 54.84 -8.64
N MET A 226 2.84 56.02 -9.26
CA MET A 226 2.70 56.13 -10.72
C MET A 226 3.80 55.31 -11.43
N TYR A 227 3.44 54.73 -12.59
CA TYR A 227 4.36 53.94 -13.40
C TYR A 227 5.63 54.74 -13.73
N ASN A 228 6.78 54.22 -13.30
CA ASN A 228 8.08 54.82 -13.56
C ASN A 228 8.85 53.96 -14.58
N PRO A 229 9.05 54.42 -15.82
CA PRO A 229 9.78 53.67 -16.85
C PRO A 229 11.28 53.51 -16.57
N ARG A 230 11.82 54.20 -15.55
CA ARG A 230 13.21 54.05 -15.07
C ARG A 230 13.31 53.20 -13.80
N ALA A 231 12.22 52.56 -13.38
CA ALA A 231 12.27 51.65 -12.24
C ALA A 231 13.27 50.52 -12.53
N PRO A 232 14.11 50.14 -11.54
CA PRO A 232 15.00 49.00 -11.70
C PRO A 232 14.21 47.74 -12.02
N ILE A 233 14.85 46.82 -12.76
CA ILE A 233 14.26 45.51 -13.08
C ILE A 233 13.85 44.84 -11.77
N LYS A 234 12.60 44.39 -11.70
CA LYS A 234 12.05 43.71 -10.52
C LYS A 234 12.87 42.44 -10.29
N LYS A 235 13.37 42.28 -9.06
CA LYS A 235 14.04 41.05 -8.64
C LYS A 235 13.01 39.97 -8.31
N ARG A 236 13.42 38.70 -8.37
CA ARG A 236 12.62 37.60 -7.81
C ARG A 236 12.41 37.81 -6.33
N LEU A 237 11.27 37.32 -5.86
CA LEU A 237 10.93 37.37 -4.45
C LEU A 237 11.52 36.13 -3.78
N GLU A 238 12.46 36.36 -2.87
CA GLU A 238 13.08 35.33 -2.04
C GLU A 238 12.63 35.56 -0.60
N ILE A 239 12.11 34.52 0.04
CA ILE A 239 11.62 34.58 1.41
C ILE A 239 12.24 33.43 2.19
N GLU A 240 12.85 33.77 3.30
CA GLU A 240 13.39 32.81 4.27
C GLU A 240 12.43 32.70 5.46
N PHE A 241 12.21 31.46 5.89
CA PHE A 241 11.42 31.09 7.07
C PHE A 241 12.31 30.33 8.05
N PRO A 242 13.08 31.05 8.90
CA PRO A 242 14.06 30.44 9.80
C PRO A 242 13.44 29.43 10.78
N GLU A 243 12.20 29.66 11.23
CA GLU A 243 11.53 28.81 12.22
C GLU A 243 11.22 27.39 11.71
N MET A 244 11.27 27.18 10.40
CA MET A 244 10.99 25.91 9.74
C MET A 244 12.16 25.40 8.90
N GLY A 245 13.26 26.15 8.82
CA GLY A 245 14.39 25.83 7.93
C GLY A 245 14.00 25.82 6.45
N LEU A 246 13.07 26.69 6.03
CA LEU A 246 12.55 26.73 4.67
C LEU A 246 12.91 28.06 3.99
N ALA A 247 13.40 28.02 2.77
CA ALA A 247 13.52 29.20 1.91
C ALA A 247 12.82 28.96 0.57
N VAL A 248 12.11 29.97 0.09
CA VAL A 248 11.32 29.89 -1.14
C VAL A 248 11.67 31.05 -2.06
N LEU A 249 12.10 30.73 -3.27
CA LEU A 249 12.34 31.69 -4.35
C LEU A 249 11.20 31.58 -5.37
N PHE A 250 10.41 32.63 -5.47
CA PHE A 250 9.25 32.72 -6.34
C PHE A 250 9.63 33.22 -7.75
N PRO A 251 8.88 32.81 -8.79
CA PRO A 251 9.11 33.28 -10.15
C PRO A 251 8.76 34.76 -10.32
N LEU A 252 9.34 35.37 -11.35
CA LEU A 252 9.22 36.81 -11.59
C LEU A 252 7.78 37.26 -11.87
N GLU A 253 6.96 36.36 -12.44
CA GLU A 253 5.55 36.60 -12.76
C GLU A 253 4.70 36.84 -11.50
N LEU A 254 5.12 36.32 -10.34
CA LEU A 254 4.43 36.54 -9.08
C LEU A 254 4.86 37.90 -8.48
N ASP A 255 3.93 38.85 -8.38
CA ASP A 255 4.18 40.17 -7.79
C ASP A 255 3.87 40.28 -6.31
N ALA A 256 3.22 39.26 -5.75
CA ALA A 256 2.79 39.15 -4.35
C ALA A 256 2.02 40.38 -3.81
N LYS A 257 1.59 41.32 -4.67
CA LYS A 257 0.88 42.53 -4.26
C LYS A 257 -0.52 42.16 -3.82
N CYS A 258 -0.92 42.65 -2.65
CA CYS A 258 -2.20 42.29 -2.03
C CYS A 258 -2.36 40.76 -1.83
N MET A 259 -1.26 40.03 -1.79
CA MET A 259 -1.23 38.60 -1.51
C MET A 259 -0.48 38.34 -0.20
N ALA A 260 -0.78 37.23 0.44
CA ALA A 260 -0.09 36.72 1.61
C ALA A 260 0.37 35.30 1.32
N ILE A 261 1.62 35.03 1.68
CA ILE A 261 2.24 33.71 1.60
C ILE A 261 2.18 33.12 3.00
N ARG A 262 1.53 31.96 3.11
CA ARG A 262 1.49 31.16 4.33
C ARG A 262 2.36 29.94 4.13
N THR A 263 3.25 29.72 5.08
CA THR A 263 3.97 28.45 5.21
C THR A 263 3.59 27.81 6.53
N THR A 264 3.15 26.56 6.49
CA THR A 264 2.84 25.78 7.69
C THR A 264 3.64 24.48 7.68
N TYR A 265 4.36 24.21 8.76
CA TYR A 265 5.02 22.92 8.99
C TYR A 265 4.22 22.12 10.01
N LEU A 266 3.61 21.04 9.57
CA LEU A 266 2.82 20.12 10.40
C LEU A 266 3.70 18.93 10.78
N LYS A 267 3.91 18.69 12.08
CA LYS A 267 4.70 17.53 12.53
C LYS A 267 3.89 16.23 12.52
N TYR A 268 2.59 16.33 12.26
CA TYR A 268 1.64 15.24 12.12
C TYR A 268 1.17 15.10 10.66
N ASP A 269 0.72 13.90 10.30
CA ASP A 269 0.22 13.59 8.96
C ASP A 269 -1.28 13.27 8.99
N HIS A 270 -2.09 14.21 8.49
CA HIS A 270 -3.54 14.05 8.36
C HIS A 270 -3.99 13.71 6.92
N LEU A 271 -3.05 13.53 6.00
CA LEU A 271 -3.32 13.40 4.56
C LEU A 271 -3.12 11.97 4.07
N SER A 272 -2.03 11.31 4.47
CA SER A 272 -1.63 10.02 3.89
C SER A 272 -2.66 8.93 4.05
N ASP A 273 -3.36 8.85 5.17
CA ASP A 273 -4.37 7.81 5.41
C ASP A 273 -5.65 8.00 4.57
N THR A 274 -5.88 9.20 4.03
CA THR A 274 -6.96 9.48 3.08
C THR A 274 -6.64 9.02 1.66
N CYS A 275 -5.39 8.64 1.41
CA CYS A 275 -4.94 8.14 0.12
C CYS A 275 -5.46 6.71 -0.13
N ILE A 276 -5.93 6.47 -1.34
CA ILE A 276 -6.39 5.13 -1.78
C ILE A 276 -5.28 4.07 -1.71
N LEU A 277 -4.01 4.49 -1.74
CA LEU A 277 -2.84 3.62 -1.70
C LEU A 277 -2.32 3.36 -0.28
N TYR A 278 -2.96 3.93 0.74
CA TYR A 278 -2.55 3.75 2.14
C TYR A 278 -2.98 2.39 2.66
N ASN A 279 -4.28 2.10 2.60
CA ASN A 279 -4.84 0.84 3.09
C ASN A 279 -4.53 -0.32 2.15
N GLY A 280 -4.37 -1.52 2.73
CA GLY A 280 -4.19 -2.73 1.94
C GLY A 280 -5.45 -3.18 1.20
N PRO A 281 -5.31 -3.92 0.08
CA PRO A 281 -6.44 -4.56 -0.56
C PRO A 281 -7.03 -5.58 0.41
N VAL A 282 -8.36 -5.67 0.39
CA VAL A 282 -9.10 -6.63 1.21
C VAL A 282 -8.67 -8.04 0.83
N ILE A 283 -8.39 -8.87 1.84
CA ILE A 283 -8.03 -10.26 1.65
C ILE A 283 -9.27 -11.00 1.09
N PRO A 284 -9.16 -11.67 -0.07
CA PRO A 284 -10.27 -12.46 -0.60
C PRO A 284 -10.73 -13.56 0.37
N ALA A 285 -12.05 -13.70 0.56
CA ALA A 285 -12.64 -14.72 1.43
C ALA A 285 -12.23 -16.17 1.09
N ASP A 286 -11.82 -16.43 -0.17
CA ASP A 286 -11.31 -17.73 -0.59
C ASP A 286 -10.07 -18.19 0.20
N ILE A 287 -9.34 -17.24 0.80
CA ILE A 287 -8.05 -17.39 1.48
C ILE A 287 -8.19 -17.25 3.00
N ASP A 288 -9.28 -16.63 3.47
CA ASP A 288 -9.56 -16.43 4.88
C ASP A 288 -10.09 -17.73 5.52
N LYS A 289 -9.22 -18.74 5.53
CA LYS A 289 -9.48 -20.08 6.04
C LYS A 289 -8.49 -20.40 7.13
N ASP A 290 -8.97 -21.08 8.16
CA ASP A 290 -8.11 -21.61 9.19
C ASP A 290 -7.15 -22.67 8.62
N LEU A 291 -5.98 -22.82 9.24
CA LEU A 291 -4.95 -23.78 8.86
C LEU A 291 -5.48 -25.23 8.87
N GLY A 292 -6.40 -25.54 9.80
CA GLY A 292 -7.10 -26.82 9.84
C GLY A 292 -7.96 -27.06 8.61
N GLU A 293 -8.76 -26.07 8.22
CA GLU A 293 -9.64 -26.14 7.04
C GLU A 293 -8.84 -26.23 5.75
N ALA A 294 -7.77 -25.43 5.62
CA ALA A 294 -6.86 -25.48 4.48
C ALA A 294 -6.26 -26.88 4.31
N THR A 295 -5.71 -27.45 5.38
CA THR A 295 -5.11 -28.80 5.38
C THR A 295 -6.13 -29.89 5.03
N ALA A 296 -7.35 -29.79 5.55
CA ALA A 296 -8.43 -30.73 5.25
C ALA A 296 -8.87 -30.64 3.78
N HIS A 297 -8.97 -29.43 3.25
CA HIS A 297 -9.33 -29.17 1.86
C HIS A 297 -8.27 -29.71 0.88
N ASP A 298 -6.98 -29.57 1.17
CA ASP A 298 -5.92 -30.10 0.31
C ASP A 298 -5.86 -31.62 0.35
N TRP A 299 -6.11 -32.23 1.51
CA TRP A 299 -6.30 -33.68 1.62
C TRP A 299 -7.52 -34.17 0.82
N ALA A 300 -8.65 -33.46 0.91
CA ALA A 300 -9.85 -33.77 0.15
C ALA A 300 -9.60 -33.72 -1.35
N LYS A 301 -8.89 -32.69 -1.86
CA LYS A 301 -8.49 -32.59 -3.26
C LYS A 301 -7.65 -33.78 -3.72
N LYS A 302 -6.69 -34.23 -2.91
CA LYS A 302 -5.89 -35.43 -3.23
C LYS A 302 -6.76 -36.66 -3.40
N LEU A 303 -7.69 -36.89 -2.47
CA LEU A 303 -8.62 -38.02 -2.54
C LEU A 303 -9.55 -37.92 -3.75
N TRP A 304 -10.12 -36.75 -4.02
CA TRP A 304 -10.96 -36.51 -5.19
C TRP A 304 -10.22 -36.68 -6.52
N TYR A 305 -8.95 -36.28 -6.59
CA TYR A 305 -8.12 -36.50 -7.77
C TYR A 305 -7.92 -38.00 -8.02
N LYS A 306 -7.58 -38.77 -6.97
CA LYS A 306 -7.48 -40.24 -7.06
C LYS A 306 -8.83 -40.86 -7.46
N TRP A 307 -9.93 -40.35 -6.93
CA TRP A 307 -11.29 -40.80 -7.23
C TRP A 307 -11.68 -40.59 -8.69
N LYS A 308 -11.39 -39.42 -9.26
CA LYS A 308 -11.72 -39.10 -10.65
C LYS A 308 -10.88 -39.88 -11.67
N HIS A 309 -9.65 -40.22 -11.31
CA HIS A 309 -8.72 -40.95 -12.18
C HIS A 309 -8.70 -42.46 -11.96
N ARG A 310 -9.64 -43.00 -11.17
CA ARG A 310 -9.79 -44.44 -10.95
C ARG A 310 -10.26 -45.14 -12.24
N PRO A 311 -9.87 -46.40 -12.47
CA PRO A 311 -10.47 -47.20 -13.53
C PRO A 311 -11.98 -47.37 -13.27
N PRO A 312 -12.83 -47.41 -14.32
CA PRO A 312 -14.25 -47.62 -14.16
C PRO A 312 -14.52 -48.95 -13.42
N PRO A 313 -15.62 -49.04 -12.65
CA PRO A 313 -15.98 -50.25 -11.94
C PRO A 313 -16.01 -51.46 -12.90
N ALA A 314 -15.50 -52.60 -12.44
CA ALA A 314 -15.46 -53.80 -13.25
C ALA A 314 -16.90 -54.27 -13.53
N LYS A 315 -17.27 -54.38 -14.80
CA LYS A 315 -18.53 -54.99 -15.20
C LYS A 315 -18.53 -56.45 -14.77
N LYS A 316 -19.47 -56.82 -13.90
CA LYS A 316 -19.63 -58.22 -13.47
C LYS A 316 -20.60 -58.91 -14.42
N MET A 317 -20.19 -60.07 -14.92
CA MET A 317 -21.13 -60.95 -15.62
C MET A 317 -21.90 -61.73 -14.56
N VAL A 318 -23.20 -61.49 -14.47
CA VAL A 318 -24.12 -62.14 -13.52
C VAL A 318 -25.11 -62.96 -14.33
N GLU A 319 -25.37 -64.21 -13.93
CA GLU A 319 -26.44 -65.00 -14.56
C GLU A 319 -27.81 -64.48 -14.11
N ASP A 320 -28.62 -64.07 -15.08
CA ASP A 320 -30.02 -63.70 -14.86
C ASP A 320 -30.88 -64.94 -14.53
N ALA A 321 -32.10 -64.72 -14.04
CA ALA A 321 -33.02 -65.78 -13.65
C ALA A 321 -33.37 -66.78 -14.79
N ASP A 322 -33.18 -66.37 -16.05
CA ASP A 322 -33.37 -67.19 -17.25
C ASP A 322 -32.08 -67.88 -17.75
N GLY A 323 -30.96 -67.78 -17.01
CA GLY A 323 -29.68 -68.42 -17.35
C GLY A 323 -28.84 -67.67 -18.41
N ASN A 324 -29.17 -66.41 -18.70
CA ASN A 324 -28.38 -65.56 -19.60
C ASN A 324 -27.37 -64.71 -18.83
N MET A 325 -26.17 -64.50 -19.40
CA MET A 325 -25.13 -63.65 -18.78
C MET A 325 -25.45 -62.16 -18.95
N ILE A 326 -25.92 -61.58 -17.85
CA ILE A 326 -26.09 -60.16 -17.47
C ILE A 326 -24.79 -59.35 -17.35
N GLU A 327 -24.44 -58.37 -18.21
CA GLU A 327 -23.46 -57.36 -17.79
C GLU A 327 -24.12 -56.41 -16.77
N ILE A 328 -23.85 -56.62 -15.47
CA ILE A 328 -24.28 -55.71 -14.40
C ILE A 328 -23.10 -54.84 -14.00
N GLU A 329 -23.27 -53.54 -14.17
CA GLU A 329 -22.33 -52.53 -13.70
C GLU A 329 -22.56 -52.33 -12.19
N GLU A 330 -21.50 -52.39 -11.38
CA GLU A 330 -21.64 -52.12 -9.94
C GLU A 330 -22.15 -50.69 -9.75
N PRO A 331 -23.20 -50.46 -8.96
CA PRO A 331 -23.71 -49.12 -8.73
C PRO A 331 -22.61 -48.26 -8.09
N GLU A 332 -22.36 -47.09 -8.67
CA GLU A 332 -21.41 -46.14 -8.08
C GLU A 332 -21.89 -45.74 -6.68
N PRO A 333 -20.98 -45.66 -5.69
CA PRO A 333 -21.37 -45.18 -4.37
C PRO A 333 -21.87 -43.74 -4.48
N GLU A 334 -23.10 -43.49 -4.01
CA GLU A 334 -23.63 -42.15 -3.88
C GLU A 334 -22.85 -41.40 -2.78
N ILE A 335 -22.04 -40.43 -3.19
CA ILE A 335 -21.28 -39.57 -2.27
C ILE A 335 -22.15 -38.36 -1.95
N LEU A 336 -22.51 -38.19 -0.67
CA LEU A 336 -23.29 -37.03 -0.24
C LEU A 336 -22.48 -35.74 -0.36
N PRO A 337 -23.12 -34.58 -0.59
CA PRO A 337 -22.44 -33.29 -0.59
C PRO A 337 -21.71 -33.04 0.74
N GLY A 338 -20.38 -32.98 0.70
CA GLY A 338 -19.53 -32.75 1.89
C GLY A 338 -18.82 -34.00 2.42
N GLU A 339 -19.11 -35.19 1.91
CA GLU A 339 -18.37 -36.41 2.26
C GLU A 339 -17.11 -36.60 1.41
N LEU A 340 -16.07 -37.21 2.02
CA LEU A 340 -14.84 -37.58 1.33
C LEU A 340 -15.07 -38.86 0.50
N PRO A 341 -14.49 -38.97 -0.71
CA PRO A 341 -14.61 -40.19 -1.50
C PRO A 341 -13.89 -41.36 -0.81
N PRO A 342 -14.34 -42.62 -1.03
CA PRO A 342 -13.73 -43.76 -0.40
C PRO A 342 -12.27 -43.97 -0.84
N ALA A 343 -11.47 -44.58 0.03
CA ALA A 343 -10.07 -44.89 -0.26
C ALA A 343 -9.97 -45.92 -1.40
N ILE A 344 -9.17 -45.60 -2.42
CA ILE A 344 -8.95 -46.45 -3.60
C ILE A 344 -7.58 -47.14 -3.46
N PRO A 345 -7.42 -48.38 -3.96
CA PRO A 345 -6.10 -49.00 -4.07
C PRO A 345 -5.10 -48.14 -4.83
N TRP A 346 -3.82 -48.24 -4.46
CA TRP A 346 -2.74 -47.50 -5.13
C TRP A 346 -2.77 -47.68 -6.65
N GLN A 347 -2.65 -46.56 -7.35
CA GLN A 347 -2.52 -46.49 -8.80
C GLN A 347 -1.42 -45.49 -9.17
N LYS A 348 -0.63 -45.81 -10.20
CA LYS A 348 0.33 -44.87 -10.77
C LYS A 348 -0.42 -43.78 -11.53
N LEU A 349 -0.33 -42.55 -11.02
CA LEU A 349 -0.90 -41.35 -11.64
C LEU A 349 0.24 -40.40 -12.03
N GLU A 350 0.21 -39.92 -13.27
CA GLU A 350 1.11 -38.91 -13.80
C GLU A 350 0.25 -37.75 -14.35
N PRO A 351 0.22 -36.57 -13.70
CA PRO A 351 0.89 -36.21 -12.45
C PRO A 351 0.31 -36.92 -11.21
N THR A 352 1.12 -37.07 -10.16
CA THR A 352 0.70 -37.64 -8.87
C THR A 352 -0.32 -36.72 -8.17
N ALA A 353 -1.19 -37.27 -7.32
CA ALA A 353 -2.14 -36.47 -6.54
C ALA A 353 -1.49 -35.30 -5.78
N SER A 354 -0.32 -35.52 -5.18
CA SER A 354 0.41 -34.47 -4.45
C SER A 354 0.94 -33.38 -5.38
N THR A 355 1.47 -33.72 -6.56
CA THR A 355 1.97 -32.71 -7.52
C THR A 355 0.81 -31.91 -8.10
N HIS A 356 -0.32 -32.56 -8.43
CA HIS A 356 -1.52 -31.87 -8.89
C HIS A 356 -2.06 -30.86 -7.85
N VAL A 357 -2.03 -31.19 -6.55
CA VAL A 357 -2.46 -30.24 -5.51
C VAL A 357 -1.49 -29.07 -5.38
N LEU A 358 -0.18 -29.32 -5.42
CA LEU A 358 0.84 -28.26 -5.43
C LEU A 358 0.70 -27.33 -6.65
N ASP A 359 0.43 -27.88 -7.84
CA ASP A 359 0.22 -27.08 -9.04
C ASP A 359 -1.02 -26.18 -8.90
N ASN A 360 -2.12 -26.71 -8.36
CA ASN A 360 -3.32 -25.92 -8.08
C ASN A 360 -3.09 -24.84 -7.03
N GLU A 361 -2.32 -25.13 -5.98
CA GLU A 361 -1.92 -24.14 -4.98
C GLU A 361 -1.06 -23.04 -5.60
N ASN A 362 -0.07 -23.39 -6.42
CA ASN A 362 0.78 -22.43 -7.13
C ASN A 362 -0.05 -21.51 -8.03
N GLU A 363 -0.98 -22.07 -8.81
CA GLU A 363 -1.90 -21.27 -9.61
C GLU A 363 -2.77 -20.33 -8.76
N LEU A 364 -3.25 -20.81 -7.61
CA LEU A 364 -4.02 -20.01 -6.68
C LEU A 364 -3.16 -18.86 -6.13
N TYR A 365 -1.93 -19.15 -5.67
CA TYR A 365 -0.98 -18.14 -5.21
C TYR A 365 -0.68 -17.09 -6.29
N GLU A 366 -0.51 -17.49 -7.56
CA GLU A 366 -0.30 -16.54 -8.66
C GLU A 366 -1.53 -15.68 -8.94
N LYS A 367 -2.74 -16.25 -8.86
CA LYS A 367 -4.00 -15.50 -8.99
C LYS A 367 -4.16 -14.51 -7.84
N ILE A 368 -3.83 -14.92 -6.62
CA ILE A 368 -3.88 -14.10 -5.41
C ILE A 368 -2.88 -12.96 -5.49
N ARG A 369 -1.61 -13.26 -5.82
CA ARG A 369 -0.56 -12.26 -5.95
C ARG A 369 -0.96 -11.17 -6.94
N ARG A 370 -1.56 -11.56 -8.07
CA ARG A 370 -2.11 -10.61 -9.05
C ARG A 370 -3.25 -9.75 -8.48
N LYS A 371 -4.15 -10.32 -7.66
CA LYS A 371 -5.24 -9.57 -7.02
C LYS A 371 -4.76 -8.63 -5.90
N LEU A 372 -3.70 -9.00 -5.18
CA LEU A 372 -3.14 -8.21 -4.07
C LEU A 372 -2.12 -7.15 -4.53
N CYS A 373 -1.58 -7.28 -5.74
CA CYS A 373 -0.79 -6.24 -6.39
C CYS A 373 -1.70 -5.12 -6.88
N ILE A 374 -1.42 -3.90 -6.43
CA ILE A 374 -2.07 -2.68 -6.92
C ILE A 374 -1.17 -2.10 -8.01
N ASP A 375 -1.74 -1.86 -9.19
CA ASP A 375 -1.07 -1.12 -10.25
C ASP A 375 -1.11 0.36 -9.91
N VAL A 376 0.05 0.94 -9.64
CA VAL A 376 0.20 2.34 -9.26
C VAL A 376 0.72 3.08 -10.48
N PRO A 377 -0.01 4.09 -11.00
CA PRO A 377 0.44 4.88 -12.14
C PRO A 377 1.82 5.50 -11.91
N ASP A 378 2.57 5.67 -13.00
CA ASP A 378 3.84 6.37 -12.99
C ASP A 378 3.70 7.74 -12.33
N ARG A 379 4.67 8.12 -11.50
CA ARG A 379 4.73 9.38 -10.71
C ARG A 379 3.75 9.50 -9.54
N ILE A 380 3.01 8.45 -9.19
CA ILE A 380 2.26 8.38 -7.93
C ILE A 380 3.05 7.59 -6.88
N VAL A 381 3.16 8.13 -5.67
CA VAL A 381 3.90 7.47 -4.60
C VAL A 381 3.09 6.33 -4.01
N ASN A 382 3.68 5.14 -3.99
CA ASN A 382 3.11 3.98 -3.31
C ASN A 382 3.39 4.05 -1.80
N LEU A 383 2.38 4.45 -1.01
CA LEU A 383 2.47 4.56 0.45
C LEU A 383 2.63 3.21 1.18
N ARG A 384 2.53 2.08 0.47
CA ARG A 384 2.80 0.74 1.03
C ARG A 384 4.28 0.38 0.92
N LYS A 385 5.04 1.12 0.11
CA LYS A 385 6.49 1.01 -0.02
C LYS A 385 7.21 2.16 0.70
N TYR A 386 6.60 3.34 0.73
CA TYR A 386 7.19 4.56 1.30
C TYR A 386 6.34 5.06 2.47
N LEU A 387 7.00 5.51 3.54
CA LEU A 387 6.38 6.18 4.66
C LEU A 387 6.75 7.67 4.61
N ILE A 388 5.79 8.54 4.94
CA ILE A 388 6.06 9.97 5.11
C ILE A 388 6.68 10.19 6.50
N ILE A 389 7.86 10.79 6.54
CA ILE A 389 8.62 11.02 7.77
C ILE A 389 9.11 12.47 7.77
N GLY A 390 9.13 13.10 8.95
CA GLY A 390 9.62 14.48 9.11
C GLY A 390 8.59 15.55 8.82
N GLY A 391 7.30 15.20 8.91
CA GLY A 391 6.19 16.14 8.81
C GLY A 391 5.86 16.59 7.38
N ILE A 392 4.91 17.52 7.28
CA ILE A 392 4.37 18.03 6.03
C ILE A 392 4.58 19.55 5.99
N TYR A 393 5.15 20.03 4.89
CA TYR A 393 5.31 21.44 4.62
C TYR A 393 4.24 21.90 3.63
N CYS A 394 3.41 22.85 4.06
CA CYS A 394 2.38 23.48 3.25
C CYS A 394 2.84 24.88 2.86
N ILE A 395 2.80 25.22 1.56
CA ILE A 395 3.05 26.56 1.05
C ILE A 395 1.77 26.99 0.34
N ASP A 396 1.05 27.95 0.92
CA ASP A 396 -0.22 28.46 0.42
C ASP A 396 -0.10 29.95 0.06
N LEU A 397 -0.81 30.36 -0.99
CA LEU A 397 -0.89 31.74 -1.44
C LEU A 397 -2.33 32.23 -1.33
N PHE A 398 -2.55 33.33 -0.61
CA PHE A 398 -3.88 33.88 -0.34
C PHE A 398 -4.02 35.34 -0.79
N TYR A 399 -5.23 35.75 -1.17
CA TYR A 399 -5.56 37.16 -1.29
C TYR A 399 -5.73 37.79 0.09
N GLN A 400 -5.24 39.02 0.25
CA GLN A 400 -5.44 39.77 1.49
C GLN A 400 -6.91 40.19 1.65
N PRO A 401 -7.54 39.94 2.80
CA PRO A 401 -8.85 40.48 3.12
C PRO A 401 -8.83 42.03 3.14
N PRO A 402 -10.00 42.69 3.03
CA PRO A 402 -10.08 44.13 3.17
C PRO A 402 -9.52 44.62 4.51
N GLN A 403 -8.58 45.56 4.46
CA GLN A 403 -7.95 46.13 5.65
C GLN A 403 -8.83 47.18 6.34
N PRO A 404 -8.74 47.34 7.67
CA PRO A 404 -9.35 48.45 8.39
C PRO A 404 -8.85 49.80 7.89
N HIS A 405 -9.76 50.77 7.83
CA HIS A 405 -9.48 52.15 7.51
C HIS A 405 -9.88 53.05 8.69
N ASP A 406 -8.91 53.84 9.15
CA ASP A 406 -9.13 54.78 10.24
C ASP A 406 -9.70 56.10 9.69
N GLN A 407 -10.95 56.38 10.05
CA GLN A 407 -11.59 57.66 9.79
C GLN A 407 -11.21 58.63 10.91
N VAL A 408 -10.01 59.22 10.82
CA VAL A 408 -9.42 60.08 11.86
C VAL A 408 -10.37 61.20 12.32
N ALA A 409 -11.15 61.77 11.39
CA ALA A 409 -12.10 62.84 11.70
C ALA A 409 -13.26 62.41 12.62
N PHE A 410 -13.56 61.12 12.69
CA PHE A 410 -14.67 60.57 13.46
C PHE A 410 -14.22 59.66 14.60
N GLU A 411 -12.91 59.42 14.77
CA GLU A 411 -12.35 58.45 15.73
C GLU A 411 -12.94 57.03 15.57
N ILE A 412 -13.30 56.64 14.34
CA ILE A 412 -13.88 55.33 14.02
C ILE A 412 -12.94 54.55 13.11
N ARG A 413 -12.73 53.27 13.42
CA ARG A 413 -12.06 52.28 12.55
C ARG A 413 -13.10 51.41 11.87
N ILE A 414 -13.15 51.45 10.54
CA ILE A 414 -14.15 50.73 9.74
C ILE A 414 -13.44 49.73 8.83
N THR A 415 -13.97 48.51 8.72
CA THR A 415 -13.48 47.49 7.78
C THR A 415 -14.66 46.90 7.02
N SER A 416 -14.51 46.69 5.71
CA SER A 416 -15.49 45.93 4.94
C SER A 416 -15.40 44.45 5.29
N LEU A 417 -16.47 43.88 5.85
CA LEU A 417 -16.54 42.45 6.12
C LEU A 417 -17.14 41.71 4.92
N GLN A 418 -16.37 40.78 4.35
CA GLN A 418 -16.86 39.87 3.32
C GLN A 418 -17.40 38.58 3.99
N ILE A 419 -18.58 38.14 3.58
CA ILE A 419 -19.23 36.91 4.07
C ILE A 419 -19.33 35.92 2.90
N PRO A 420 -18.97 34.64 3.07
CA PRO A 420 -18.46 34.02 4.30
C PRO A 420 -17.05 34.49 4.68
N LYS A 421 -16.75 34.49 5.99
CA LYS A 421 -15.40 34.76 6.53
C LYS A 421 -14.49 33.60 6.10
N ARG A 422 -13.71 33.77 5.03
CA ARG A 422 -12.80 32.70 4.56
C ARG A 422 -11.59 33.29 3.83
N LEU A 423 -10.52 32.51 3.79
CA LEU A 423 -9.39 32.79 2.92
C LEU A 423 -9.75 32.47 1.47
N TYR A 424 -9.18 33.26 0.55
CA TYR A 424 -9.28 33.02 -0.89
C TYR A 424 -7.90 32.65 -1.42
N GLU A 425 -7.75 31.39 -1.83
CA GLU A 425 -6.52 30.90 -2.46
C GLU A 425 -6.29 31.60 -3.81
N VAL A 426 -5.04 31.98 -4.07
CA VAL A 426 -4.60 32.48 -5.37
C VAL A 426 -4.22 31.26 -6.22
N PRO A 427 -4.91 31.01 -7.35
CA PRO A 427 -4.57 29.89 -8.20
C PRO A 427 -3.20 30.14 -8.85
N PHE A 428 -2.23 29.31 -8.49
CA PHE A 428 -0.89 29.34 -9.06
C PHE A 428 -0.51 27.91 -9.49
N TYR A 429 -0.34 27.71 -10.79
CA TYR A 429 0.13 26.46 -11.37
C TYR A 429 0.86 26.76 -12.68
N ILE A 430 2.08 26.24 -12.80
CA ILE A 430 2.90 26.33 -14.00
C ILE A 430 3.28 24.91 -14.36
N GLY A 431 2.73 24.39 -15.45
CA GLY A 431 3.09 23.07 -15.95
C GLY A 431 4.46 23.12 -16.61
N TYR A 432 5.35 22.23 -16.20
CA TYR A 432 6.65 22.05 -16.81
C TYR A 432 6.80 20.59 -17.26
N ASN A 433 7.03 20.41 -18.55
CA ASN A 433 7.34 19.09 -19.10
C ASN A 433 8.82 19.06 -19.39
N PRO A 434 9.62 18.25 -18.66
CA PRO A 434 11.03 18.16 -18.94
C PRO A 434 11.25 17.70 -20.38
N PRO A 435 12.26 18.24 -21.09
CA PRO A 435 12.57 17.80 -22.44
C PRO A 435 12.84 16.30 -22.45
N SER A 436 12.27 15.57 -23.43
CA SER A 436 12.43 14.11 -23.50
C SER A 436 13.90 13.74 -23.64
N ALA A 437 14.37 12.83 -22.79
CA ALA A 437 15.73 12.28 -22.81
C ALA A 437 15.99 11.37 -24.03
N ASP A 438 14.99 11.09 -24.86
CA ASP A 438 15.09 10.18 -26.03
C ASP A 438 15.97 10.73 -27.18
N GLY A 439 16.71 11.80 -26.94
CA GLY A 439 17.54 12.49 -27.91
C GLY A 439 19.04 12.51 -27.59
N GLU A 440 19.59 11.57 -26.82
CA GLU A 440 21.05 11.39 -26.59
C GLU A 440 21.86 11.03 -27.87
N ALA A 441 21.36 11.35 -29.06
CA ALA A 441 22.12 11.34 -30.29
C ALA A 441 22.90 12.66 -30.42
N LYS A 442 24.12 12.70 -29.85
CA LYS A 442 25.23 13.63 -30.16
C LYS A 442 24.82 14.93 -30.88
N LYS A 443 24.13 15.83 -30.19
CA LYS A 443 23.94 17.21 -30.66
C LYS A 443 25.25 18.00 -30.46
N PRO A 444 25.60 18.95 -31.34
CA PRO A 444 26.79 19.78 -31.20
C PRO A 444 26.76 20.58 -29.88
N PRO A 445 27.93 20.97 -29.32
CA PRO A 445 28.02 21.65 -28.02
C PRO A 445 27.18 22.94 -27.94
N GLU A 446 27.09 23.71 -29.03
CA GLU A 446 26.29 24.93 -29.10
C GLU A 446 24.78 24.66 -28.92
N GLU A 447 24.23 23.61 -29.55
CA GLU A 447 22.82 23.23 -29.40
C GLU A 447 22.51 22.68 -28.01
N LEU A 448 23.50 22.09 -27.34
CA LEU A 448 23.38 21.61 -25.97
C LEU A 448 23.37 22.78 -24.97
N GLU A 449 24.24 23.77 -25.16
CA GLU A 449 24.25 25.01 -24.37
C GLU A 449 22.94 25.80 -24.54
N GLU A 450 22.40 25.89 -25.76
CA GLU A 450 21.09 26.52 -26.00
C GLU A 450 19.95 25.76 -25.32
N GLN A 451 19.94 24.42 -25.38
CA GLN A 451 18.93 23.59 -24.70
C GLN A 451 19.01 23.72 -23.16
N ILE A 452 20.21 23.73 -22.59
CA ILE A 452 20.40 23.94 -21.14
C ILE A 452 19.91 25.34 -20.76
N LYS A 453 20.19 26.35 -21.57
CA LYS A 453 19.75 27.72 -21.31
C LYS A 453 18.24 27.89 -21.44
N GLU A 454 17.60 27.24 -22.43
CA GLU A 454 16.14 27.18 -22.54
C GLU A 454 15.53 26.47 -21.34
N GLN A 455 16.12 25.36 -20.91
CA GLN A 455 15.72 24.62 -19.73
C GLN A 455 15.85 25.47 -18.45
N GLU A 456 16.96 26.18 -18.27
CA GLU A 456 17.16 27.12 -17.16
C GLU A 456 16.10 28.21 -17.17
N VAL A 457 15.75 28.77 -18.34
CA VAL A 457 14.70 29.79 -18.48
C VAL A 457 13.30 29.24 -18.16
N GLU A 458 13.04 27.97 -18.43
CA GLU A 458 11.78 27.33 -18.05
C GLU A 458 11.73 26.98 -16.56
N LEU A 459 12.81 26.46 -15.99
CA LEU A 459 12.95 26.24 -14.54
C LEU A 459 12.85 27.55 -13.76
N ASP A 460 13.32 28.65 -14.35
CA ASP A 460 13.25 30.00 -13.82
C ASP A 460 11.82 30.57 -13.69
N LYS A 461 10.84 29.92 -14.32
CA LYS A 461 9.40 30.18 -14.14
C LYS A 461 8.80 29.38 -12.99
N LEU A 462 9.50 28.36 -12.49
CA LEU A 462 9.06 27.55 -11.37
C LEU A 462 9.46 28.19 -10.04
N MET A 463 8.89 27.66 -8.96
CA MET A 463 9.27 28.00 -7.60
C MET A 463 10.42 27.08 -7.17
N LEU A 464 11.49 27.68 -6.63
CA LEU A 464 12.57 26.92 -6.01
C LEU A 464 12.35 26.89 -4.49
N VAL A 465 12.34 25.69 -3.93
CA VAL A 465 12.17 25.44 -2.50
C VAL A 465 13.44 24.82 -1.95
N THR A 466 14.04 25.47 -0.97
CA THR A 466 15.19 24.97 -0.22
C THR A 466 14.71 24.59 1.17
N LEU A 467 14.98 23.36 1.58
CA LEU A 467 14.55 22.83 2.88
C LEU A 467 15.75 22.25 3.64
N THR A 468 15.93 22.69 4.88
CA THR A 468 16.81 22.06 5.85
C THR A 468 16.10 20.84 6.44
N LEU A 469 16.76 19.69 6.38
CA LEU A 469 16.18 18.45 6.91
C LEU A 469 15.99 18.54 8.43
N PRO A 470 14.88 18.01 8.99
CA PRO A 470 14.63 18.12 10.42
C PRO A 470 15.58 17.28 11.27
N ASP A 471 16.14 17.87 12.33
CA ASP A 471 17.12 17.22 13.23
C ASP A 471 16.56 16.02 14.02
N HIS A 472 15.24 15.93 14.17
CA HIS A 472 14.58 14.86 14.92
C HIS A 472 14.33 13.60 14.09
N VAL A 473 14.74 13.59 12.82
CA VAL A 473 14.59 12.44 11.92
C VAL A 473 15.95 12.00 11.41
N MET A 474 16.21 10.69 11.51
CA MET A 474 17.38 10.08 10.91
C MET A 474 17.04 9.54 9.51
N PHE A 475 17.67 10.12 8.49
CA PHE A 475 17.57 9.64 7.11
C PHE A 475 18.72 8.69 6.80
N LEU A 476 18.40 7.43 6.48
CA LEU A 476 19.40 6.44 6.06
C LEU A 476 19.77 6.59 4.59
N ASP A 477 18.77 6.91 3.77
CA ASP A 477 18.88 7.19 2.34
C ASP A 477 18.31 8.58 2.05
N LEU A 478 18.64 9.14 0.88
CA LEU A 478 18.10 10.41 0.43
C LEU A 478 16.57 10.31 0.29
N PRO A 479 15.80 11.22 0.92
CA PRO A 479 14.34 11.15 0.90
C PRO A 479 13.81 11.46 -0.50
N THR A 480 12.75 10.74 -0.89
CA THR A 480 12.02 11.05 -2.13
C THR A 480 11.06 12.20 -1.87
N VAL A 481 11.26 13.31 -2.57
CA VAL A 481 10.38 14.49 -2.47
C VAL A 481 9.11 14.24 -3.27
N CYS A 482 7.97 14.50 -2.65
CA CYS A 482 6.65 14.42 -3.29
C CYS A 482 5.75 15.54 -2.77
N HIS A 483 4.67 15.82 -3.49
CA HIS A 483 3.66 16.81 -3.10
C HIS A 483 2.26 16.19 -3.07
N TRP A 484 1.39 16.78 -2.26
CA TRP A 484 0.00 16.31 -2.13
C TRP A 484 -0.90 16.93 -3.20
N ASN A 485 -1.64 16.10 -3.93
CA ASN A 485 -2.68 16.57 -4.85
C ASN A 485 -4.06 16.57 -4.17
N LYS A 486 -4.55 17.76 -3.78
CA LYS A 486 -5.86 17.92 -3.11
C LYS A 486 -7.04 17.31 -3.91
N LYS A 487 -7.02 17.35 -5.25
CA LYS A 487 -8.12 16.85 -6.10
C LYS A 487 -8.18 15.33 -6.17
N ARG A 488 -7.02 14.69 -6.32
CA ARG A 488 -6.92 13.23 -6.45
C ARG A 488 -6.72 12.52 -5.11
N ARG A 489 -6.40 13.26 -4.04
CA ARG A 489 -6.05 12.75 -2.71
C ARG A 489 -4.93 11.70 -2.76
N VAL A 490 -3.87 12.02 -3.48
CA VAL A 490 -2.67 11.16 -3.60
C VAL A 490 -1.40 12.00 -3.59
N TRP A 491 -0.31 11.40 -3.14
CA TRP A 491 1.04 11.96 -3.22
C TRP A 491 1.65 11.71 -4.61
N MET A 492 2.20 12.76 -5.22
CA MET A 492 2.75 12.72 -6.58
C MET A 492 4.18 13.26 -6.62
N THR A 493 4.95 12.79 -7.59
CA THR A 493 6.30 13.29 -7.94
C THR A 493 6.32 13.99 -9.30
N GLU A 494 5.15 14.22 -9.91
CA GLU A 494 5.03 14.72 -11.28
C GLU A 494 5.49 16.17 -11.44
N ASP A 495 5.12 17.04 -10.50
CA ASP A 495 5.45 18.47 -10.52
C ASP A 495 6.77 18.79 -9.76
N VAL A 496 7.54 17.77 -9.37
CA VAL A 496 8.81 17.92 -8.66
C VAL A 496 9.97 17.71 -9.63
N HIS A 497 10.80 18.74 -9.78
CA HIS A 497 11.90 18.75 -10.75
C HIS A 497 13.21 19.20 -10.10
N ASP A 498 14.34 18.72 -10.65
CA ASP A 498 15.70 19.13 -10.27
C ASP A 498 16.01 19.05 -8.76
N VAL A 499 15.68 17.91 -8.13
CA VAL A 499 15.98 17.69 -6.70
C VAL A 499 17.49 17.56 -6.52
N LYS A 500 18.08 18.52 -5.79
CA LYS A 500 19.50 18.54 -5.43
C LYS A 500 19.64 18.45 -3.91
N HIS A 501 20.51 17.55 -3.46
CA HIS A 501 20.87 17.45 -2.05
C HIS A 501 22.18 18.19 -1.82
N ILE A 502 22.13 19.19 -0.94
CA ILE A 502 23.28 19.99 -0.56
C ILE A 502 23.72 19.47 0.81
N GLU A 503 24.84 18.74 0.85
CA GLU A 503 25.49 18.43 2.12
C GLU A 503 26.13 19.72 2.65
N GLU A 504 25.65 20.25 3.77
CA GLU A 504 26.41 21.25 4.50
C GLU A 504 27.72 20.60 4.96
N LYS A 505 28.83 21.04 4.35
CA LYS A 505 30.17 20.72 4.85
C LYS A 505 30.34 21.43 6.19
N ASN A 506 30.07 20.71 7.27
CA ASN A 506 30.52 21.08 8.62
C ASN A 506 32.05 21.06 8.71
#